data_AF-A0A9E1Y3U9-F1
#
_entry.id   AF-A0A9E1Y3U9-F1
#
_cell.length_a   1.000
_cell.length_b   1.000
_cell.length_c   1.000
_cell.angle_alpha   90.00
_cell.angle_beta   90.00
_cell.angle_gamma   90.00
#
_symmetry.space_group_name_H-M   'P 1'
#
loop_
_entity.id
_entity.type
_entity.pdbx_description
1 polymer ?
#
loop_
_entity_poly.entity_id
_entity_poly.type
_entity_poly.pdbx_seq_one_letter_code
_entity_poly.pdbx_strand_id
1 'polypeptide(L)'
;MKVNRKTQLDSEIPTASMPDIIFMLLIFFMVTTVLREYSGLPISLPKAKRIEKLKSKRHTSHIWVSKEGLVSIEDKLYSAEGVRHVMYEKRVADPQLVVSLKA
;
A
#
# COMPACT_ATOMS: atom_id res chain seq x y z
N MET A 1 26.29 71.17 27.45
CA MET A 1 25.10 70.29 27.59
C MET A 1 25.51 68.89 27.16
N LYS A 2 25.68 67.93 28.10
CA LYS A 2 26.21 66.59 27.79
C LYS A 2 25.06 65.65 27.42
N VAL A 3 25.04 65.17 26.17
CA VAL A 3 24.04 64.22 25.67
C VAL A 3 24.55 62.81 25.92
N ASN A 4 23.90 62.08 26.83
CA ASN A 4 24.13 60.65 27.03
C ASN A 4 23.17 59.87 26.13
N ARG A 5 23.68 59.23 25.06
CA ARG A 5 22.92 58.24 24.29
C ARG A 5 23.09 56.88 24.95
N LYS A 6 22.02 56.37 25.58
CA LYS A 6 21.91 54.96 25.95
C LYS A 6 21.36 54.20 24.74
N THR A 7 22.22 53.50 24.01
CA THR A 7 21.79 52.47 23.07
C THR A 7 21.45 51.24 23.91
N GLN A 8 20.18 51.13 24.32
CA GLN A 8 19.67 49.86 24.83
C GLN A 8 19.53 48.93 23.63
N LEU A 9 20.42 47.95 23.53
CA LEU A 9 20.25 46.82 22.63
C LEU A 9 19.14 45.97 23.23
N ASP A 10 17.91 46.19 22.75
CA ASP A 10 16.82 45.27 23.05
C ASP A 10 17.13 43.93 22.40
N SER A 11 17.21 42.89 23.23
CA SER A 11 17.38 41.50 22.81
C SER A 11 16.03 40.93 22.35
N GLU A 12 15.32 41.64 21.47
CA GLU A 12 14.09 41.14 20.88
C GLU A 12 14.41 40.10 19.81
N ILE A 13 13.80 38.93 19.93
CA ILE A 13 13.86 37.91 18.88
C ILE A 13 13.15 38.51 17.66
N PRO A 14 13.80 38.59 16.48
CA PRO A 14 13.17 39.12 15.29
C PRO A 14 12.06 38.17 14.82
N THR A 15 10.83 38.44 15.26
CA THR A 15 9.61 37.70 14.89
C THR A 15 9.15 37.99 13.47
N ALA A 16 9.64 39.08 12.86
CA ALA A 16 9.33 39.47 11.48
C ALA A 16 9.71 38.40 10.45
N SER A 17 10.76 37.61 10.72
CA SER A 17 11.25 36.56 9.80
C SER A 17 10.65 35.18 10.06
N MET A 18 9.93 35.01 11.17
CA MET A 18 9.40 33.71 11.59
C MET A 18 8.32 33.16 10.62
N PRO A 19 7.38 33.98 10.11
CA PRO A 19 6.38 33.51 9.14
C PRO A 19 6.97 33.03 7.82
N ASP A 20 8.04 33.69 7.34
CA ASP A 20 8.70 33.34 6.07
C ASP A 20 9.36 31.97 6.14
N ILE A 21 10.06 31.67 7.24
CA ILE A 21 10.70 30.38 7.47
C ILE A 21 9.65 29.26 7.55
N ILE A 22 8.53 29.51 8.23
CA ILE A 22 7.42 28.54 8.32
C ILE A 22 6.84 28.28 6.93
N PHE A 23 6.65 29.33 6.11
CA PHE A 23 6.12 29.18 4.76
C PHE A 23 7.05 28.38 3.85
N MET A 24 8.36 28.63 3.91
CA MET A 24 9.35 27.84 3.16
C MET A 24 9.36 26.36 3.57
N LEU A 25 9.26 26.07 4.88
CA LEU A 25 9.20 24.69 5.38
C LEU A 25 7.91 23.97 4.93
N LEU A 26 6.77 24.66 4.90
CA LEU A 26 5.52 24.08 4.41
C LEU A 26 5.59 23.73 2.92
N ILE A 27 6.15 24.61 2.08
CA ILE A 27 6.38 24.31 0.66
C ILE A 27 7.34 23.13 0.52
N PHE A 28 8.42 23.11 1.30
CA PHE A 28 9.39 22.01 1.29
C PHE A 28 8.72 20.68 1.63
N PHE A 29 7.91 20.61 2.70
CA PHE A 29 7.16 19.40 3.03
C PHE A 29 6.15 19.04 1.94
N MET A 30 5.40 20.00 1.42
CA MET A 30 4.41 19.76 0.35
C MET A 30 5.03 19.19 -0.93
N VAL A 31 6.22 19.65 -1.32
CA VAL A 31 6.92 19.19 -2.53
C VAL A 31 7.64 17.86 -2.30
N THR A 32 8.19 17.64 -1.11
CA THR A 32 8.93 16.41 -0.79
C THR A 32 8.03 15.25 -0.39
N THR A 33 6.76 15.49 -0.04
CA THR A 33 5.75 14.44 0.17
C THR A 33 5.25 13.84 -1.14
N VAL A 34 6.15 13.22 -1.91
CA VAL A 34 5.74 12.27 -2.95
C VAL A 34 5.66 10.91 -2.27
N LEU A 35 4.45 10.51 -1.86
CA LEU A 35 4.19 9.12 -1.50
C LEU A 35 4.57 8.28 -2.72
N ARG A 36 5.66 7.54 -2.62
CA ARG A 36 6.09 6.62 -3.66
C ARG A 36 5.03 5.53 -3.73
N GLU A 37 4.11 5.64 -4.67
CA GLU A 37 3.21 4.55 -4.99
C GLU A 37 4.08 3.39 -5.44
N TYR A 38 4.21 2.37 -4.59
CA TYR A 38 4.81 1.10 -5.00
C TYR A 38 3.95 0.60 -6.16
N SER A 39 4.44 0.76 -7.38
CA SER A 39 3.88 0.06 -8.52
C SER A 39 4.03 -1.44 -8.21
N GLY A 40 2.91 -2.08 -7.87
CA GLY A 40 2.85 -3.52 -7.71
C GLY A 40 3.38 -4.22 -8.97
N LEU A 41 3.76 -5.49 -8.84
CA LEU A 41 4.11 -6.30 -10.00
C LEU A 41 3.01 -6.17 -11.06
N PRO A 42 3.35 -5.97 -12.36
CA PRO A 42 2.37 -5.89 -13.44
C PRO A 42 1.76 -7.28 -13.66
N ILE A 43 0.87 -7.69 -12.78
CA ILE A 43 0.10 -8.92 -12.92
C ILE A 43 -1.21 -8.58 -13.65
N SER A 44 -1.43 -9.25 -14.78
CA SER A 44 -2.72 -9.19 -15.47
C SER A 44 -3.74 -10.00 -14.66
N LEU A 45 -4.36 -9.37 -13.66
CA LEU A 45 -5.47 -9.98 -12.94
C LEU A 45 -6.66 -10.15 -13.90
N PRO A 46 -7.34 -11.31 -13.90
CA PRO A 46 -8.50 -11.51 -14.73
C PRO A 46 -9.59 -10.50 -14.36
N LYS A 47 -10.12 -9.78 -15.35
CA LYS A 47 -11.25 -8.88 -15.14
C LYS A 47 -12.48 -9.71 -14.75
N ALA A 48 -13.18 -9.28 -13.69
CA ALA A 48 -14.38 -9.97 -13.22
C ALA A 48 -15.45 -9.98 -14.31
N LYS A 49 -15.82 -11.17 -14.80
CA LYS A 49 -16.80 -11.34 -15.88
C LYS A 49 -18.25 -11.18 -15.38
N ARG A 50 -18.52 -11.43 -14.10
CA ARG A 50 -19.81 -11.22 -13.43
C ARG A 50 -19.61 -10.90 -11.95
N ILE A 51 -20.35 -9.94 -11.44
CA ILE A 51 -20.58 -9.74 -10.00
C ILE A 51 -21.73 -10.68 -9.60
N GLU A 52 -21.53 -12.00 -9.71
CA GLU A 52 -22.49 -12.95 -9.15
C GLU A 52 -22.21 -13.09 -7.66
N LYS A 53 -23.22 -12.86 -6.82
CA LYS A 53 -23.13 -13.17 -5.39
C LYS A 53 -22.81 -14.65 -5.26
N LEU A 54 -21.72 -14.95 -4.57
CA LEU A 54 -21.31 -16.32 -4.31
C LEU A 54 -22.43 -17.05 -3.57
N LYS A 55 -23.03 -18.06 -4.21
CA LYS A 55 -24.22 -18.76 -3.67
C LYS A 55 -23.92 -19.46 -2.34
N SER A 56 -22.67 -19.85 -2.08
CA SER A 56 -22.26 -20.46 -0.82
C SER A 56 -20.75 -20.31 -0.61
N LYS A 57 -20.34 -19.90 0.59
CA LYS A 57 -18.93 -19.83 1.01
C LYS A 57 -18.25 -21.21 1.14
N ARG A 58 -19.01 -22.30 1.09
CA ARG A 58 -18.50 -23.67 1.32
C ARG A 58 -17.65 -24.19 0.17
N HIS A 59 -17.91 -23.75 -1.06
CA HIS A 59 -17.21 -24.19 -2.27
C HIS A 59 -16.06 -23.25 -2.63
N THR A 60 -15.51 -22.49 -1.67
CA THR A 60 -14.48 -21.48 -1.94
C THR A 60 -13.11 -21.96 -1.49
N SER A 61 -12.18 -22.12 -2.43
CA SER A 61 -10.77 -22.31 -2.09
C SER A 61 -10.00 -21.00 -2.27
N HIS A 62 -9.23 -20.64 -1.25
CA HIS A 62 -8.44 -19.42 -1.23
C HIS A 62 -7.02 -19.74 -1.69
N ILE A 63 -6.57 -19.03 -2.72
CA ILE A 63 -5.22 -19.12 -3.26
C ILE A 63 -4.53 -17.79 -3.01
N TRP A 64 -3.40 -17.83 -2.31
CA TRP A 64 -2.54 -16.70 -2.09
C TRP A 64 -1.28 -16.81 -2.93
N VAL A 65 -0.88 -15.72 -3.56
CA VAL A 65 0.35 -15.66 -4.37
C VAL A 65 1.26 -14.59 -3.79
N SER A 66 2.47 -14.97 -3.38
CA SER A 66 3.48 -14.01 -2.91
C SER A 66 4.24 -13.39 -4.09
N LYS A 67 4.92 -12.27 -3.83
CA LYS A 67 5.77 -11.58 -4.84
C LYS A 67 6.90 -12.46 -5.37
N GLU A 68 7.33 -13.43 -4.56
CA GLU A 68 8.38 -14.40 -4.88
C GLU A 68 7.85 -15.61 -5.67
N GLY A 69 6.56 -15.61 -6.05
CA GLY A 69 5.94 -16.70 -6.81
C GLY A 69 5.54 -17.91 -5.97
N LEU A 70 5.62 -17.81 -4.64
CA LEU A 70 5.11 -18.82 -3.72
C LEU A 70 3.58 -18.83 -3.73
N VAL A 71 2.99 -20.02 -3.88
CA VAL A 71 1.53 -20.19 -3.89
C VAL A 71 1.10 -20.92 -2.63
N SER A 72 0.17 -20.34 -1.87
CA SER A 72 -0.47 -21.00 -0.73
C SER A 72 -1.92 -21.33 -1.06
N ILE A 73 -2.31 -22.58 -0.83
CA ILE A 73 -3.67 -23.08 -1.01
C ILE A 73 -4.12 -23.66 0.33
N GLU A 74 -5.14 -23.08 0.96
CA GLU A 74 -5.63 -23.50 2.28
C GLU A 74 -4.49 -23.66 3.31
N ASP A 75 -3.69 -22.61 3.45
CA ASP A 75 -2.59 -22.51 4.42
C ASP A 75 -1.44 -23.51 4.21
N LYS A 76 -1.42 -24.23 3.08
CA LYS A 76 -0.32 -25.08 2.64
C LYS A 76 0.40 -24.44 1.46
N LEU A 77 1.73 -24.40 1.56
CA LEU A 77 2.59 -23.91 0.49
C LEU A 77 2.78 -24.97 -0.59
N TYR A 78 2.64 -24.56 -1.84
CA TYR A 78 2.88 -25.39 -3.02
C TYR A 78 3.81 -24.65 -3.99
N SER A 79 4.64 -25.42 -4.69
CA SER A 79 5.35 -24.92 -5.86
C SER A 79 4.38 -24.74 -7.03
N ALA A 80 4.69 -23.82 -7.95
CA ALA A 80 3.86 -23.54 -9.13
C ALA A 80 3.54 -24.80 -9.95
N GLU A 81 4.45 -25.77 -9.98
CA GLU A 81 4.28 -27.05 -10.68
C GLU A 81 3.21 -27.94 -10.02
N GLY A 82 3.14 -27.95 -8.69
CA GLY A 82 2.19 -28.76 -7.91
C GLY A 82 0.77 -28.20 -7.87
N VAL A 83 0.59 -26.89 -8.09
CA VAL A 83 -0.72 -26.21 -8.03
C VAL A 83 -1.73 -26.84 -8.98
N ARG A 84 -1.31 -27.20 -10.20
CA ARG A 84 -2.20 -27.79 -11.21
C ARG A 84 -2.82 -29.10 -10.72
N HIS A 85 -2.02 -29.96 -10.10
CA HIS A 85 -2.46 -31.26 -9.64
C HIS A 85 -3.47 -31.12 -8.49
N VAL A 86 -3.12 -30.33 -7.47
CA VAL A 86 -3.97 -30.06 -6.30
C VAL A 86 -5.30 -29.42 -6.72
N MET A 87 -5.27 -28.44 -7.62
CA MET A 87 -6.50 -27.79 -8.10
C MET A 87 -7.37 -28.72 -8.95
N TYR A 88 -6.75 -29.63 -9.71
CA TYR A 88 -7.50 -30.62 -10.48
C TYR A 88 -8.24 -31.60 -9.57
N GLU A 89 -7.56 -32.15 -8.56
CA GLU A 89 -8.19 -33.05 -7.58
C GLU A 89 -9.35 -32.36 -6.85
N LYS A 90 -9.15 -31.12 -6.41
CA LYS A 90 -10.20 -30.34 -5.75
C LYS A 90 -11.39 -30.05 -6.66
N ARG A 91 -11.15 -29.80 -7.95
CA ARG A 91 -12.22 -29.58 -8.93
C ARG A 91 -13.00 -30.86 -9.22
N VAL A 92 -12.34 -32.02 -9.21
CA VAL A 92 -13.01 -33.32 -9.39
C VAL A 92 -13.87 -33.64 -8.16
N ALA A 93 -13.38 -33.35 -6.96
CA ALA A 93 -14.12 -33.53 -5.71
C ALA A 93 -15.30 -32.56 -5.58
N ASP A 94 -15.14 -31.31 -6.04
CA ASP A 94 -16.18 -30.28 -6.01
C ASP A 94 -16.33 -29.59 -7.38
N PRO A 95 -17.30 -30.01 -8.20
CA PRO A 95 -17.59 -29.39 -9.49
C PRO A 95 -18.05 -27.92 -9.40
N GLN A 96 -18.48 -27.46 -8.22
CA GLN A 96 -18.90 -26.08 -7.98
C GLN A 96 -17.80 -25.21 -7.34
N LEU A 97 -16.56 -25.72 -7.28
CA LEU A 97 -15.43 -25.01 -6.71
C LEU A 97 -15.24 -23.63 -7.33
N VAL A 98 -15.24 -22.62 -6.47
CA VAL A 98 -14.88 -21.24 -6.79
C VAL A 98 -13.52 -20.94 -6.18
N VAL A 99 -12.64 -20.37 -7.00
CA VAL A 99 -11.28 -19.98 -6.59
C VAL A 99 -11.26 -18.50 -6.26
N SER A 100 -10.90 -18.15 -5.02
CA SER A 100 -10.60 -16.79 -4.62
C SER A 100 -9.09 -16.57 -4.70
N LEU A 101 -8.66 -15.83 -5.72
CA LEU A 101 -7.26 -15.45 -5.88
C LEU A 101 -6.96 -14.17 -5.09
N LYS A 102 -5.93 -14.22 -4.26
CA LYS A 102 -5.39 -13.10 -3.50
C LYS A 102 -3.89 -12.99 -3.80
N ALA A 103 -3.41 -11.80 -4.08
CA ALA A 103 -2.02 -11.49 -4.43
C ALA A 103 -1.54 -10.30 -3.62
#